data_AF-A0A4S3KRD7-F1
#
_entry.id   AF-A0A4S3KRD7-F1
#
_cell.length_a   1.000
_cell.length_b   1.000
_cell.length_c   1.000
_cell.angle_alpha   90.00
_cell.angle_beta   90.00
_cell.angle_gamma   90.00
#
_symmetry.space_group_name_H-M   'P 1'
#
loop_
_entity.id
_entity.type
_entity.pdbx_description
1 polymer ?
#
loop_
_entity_poly.entity_id
_entity_poly.type
_entity_poly.pdbx_seq_one_letter_code
_entity_poly.pdbx_strand_id
1 'polypeptide(L)'
;MVDSDPTTNSGAQSAPQEGFMTIKISAAIKSYRIVEKAAGTIKKGFAAVQSFVAAEDRRLTIPKVPEISGVLRWEKRPRPPGGNPSWTYMVDAPGGSFAVTIGHIENGHMSPFEVWAMGEAPRGLSALAQSISMDMRTLDREWLRRKLESLAKCPGEPFVITMPNGIETRVPSAVAAFARLVLYRCEELGAFSDEGSEHPLIDALMSAKEPKTTAEGTLSWTVDVTNHGTGDDFCLFLKEAMLPNAQRRPFSLWLSGNYPRSLDGLCKSLSLDMRIVDPGWILRKTDQLIDAAEPMGGFMAQVPGAERSAWYPSTVAYIAALIQYRFKVLGYCDEHGRPLGKTVLSVINNQAMKERSSQTMPKGKDCTECGAVGSVVASSGCEQCAVCAASRCG
;
A
#
# COMPACT_ATOMS: atom_id res chain seq x y z
N MET A 1 -34.78 -33.57 -66.46
CA MET A 1 -34.28 -33.63 -67.84
C MET A 1 -33.36 -32.42 -68.01
N VAL A 2 -32.03 -32.49 -68.08
CA VAL A 2 -31.03 -33.54 -68.28
C VAL A 2 -29.67 -32.96 -67.79
N ASP A 3 -28.82 -33.82 -67.19
CA ASP A 3 -27.33 -33.85 -67.02
C ASP A 3 -26.55 -32.59 -66.56
N SER A 4 -25.80 -32.55 -65.45
CA SER A 4 -24.64 -33.33 -64.93
C SER A 4 -23.25 -32.90 -65.46
N ASP A 5 -22.48 -32.26 -64.56
CA ASP A 5 -21.01 -32.13 -64.34
C ASP A 5 -19.98 -32.71 -65.36
N PRO A 6 -18.75 -32.13 -65.51
CA PRO A 6 -17.70 -32.30 -64.48
C PRO A 6 -16.61 -31.20 -64.27
N THR A 7 -16.02 -31.32 -63.07
CA THR A 7 -14.72 -30.92 -62.48
C THR A 7 -13.51 -30.72 -63.42
N THR A 8 -12.53 -29.81 -63.20
CA THR A 8 -11.50 -29.81 -62.11
C THR A 8 -10.59 -28.54 -62.12
N ASN A 9 -10.41 -27.96 -60.92
CA ASN A 9 -9.21 -27.42 -60.24
C ASN A 9 -8.03 -26.72 -60.99
N SER A 10 -7.68 -25.47 -60.58
CA SER A 10 -6.41 -25.14 -59.89
C SER A 10 -6.17 -23.63 -59.76
N GLY A 11 -5.49 -23.22 -58.67
CA GLY A 11 -4.61 -22.04 -58.68
C GLY A 11 -5.10 -20.80 -57.93
N ALA A 12 -4.72 -20.70 -56.66
CA ALA A 12 -4.80 -19.50 -55.84
C ALA A 12 -3.92 -18.35 -56.39
N GLN A 13 -4.43 -17.12 -56.40
CA GLN A 13 -3.62 -15.91 -56.44
C GLN A 13 -4.23 -14.82 -55.55
N SER A 14 -3.54 -14.55 -54.44
CA SER A 14 -3.73 -13.45 -53.51
C SER A 14 -3.08 -12.16 -54.03
N ALA A 15 -3.79 -11.05 -53.92
CA ALA A 15 -3.31 -9.68 -54.12
C ALA A 15 -2.61 -9.13 -52.82
N PRO A 16 -1.88 -8.01 -52.85
CA PRO A 16 -0.49 -7.92 -52.38
C PRO A 16 -0.30 -7.37 -50.96
N GLN A 17 0.81 -7.79 -50.34
CA GLN A 17 1.34 -7.28 -49.07
C GLN A 17 2.19 -6.01 -49.31
N GLU A 18 1.97 -4.97 -48.51
CA GLU A 18 2.83 -3.78 -48.43
C GLU A 18 4.15 -4.10 -47.73
N GLY A 19 5.26 -3.74 -48.39
CA GLY A 19 6.61 -4.17 -48.06
C GLY A 19 7.35 -3.29 -47.04
N PHE A 20 8.11 -3.95 -46.19
CA PHE A 20 9.12 -3.37 -45.29
C PHE A 20 10.25 -2.72 -46.09
N MET A 21 10.54 -1.43 -45.84
CA MET A 21 11.76 -0.79 -46.34
C MET A 21 12.99 -1.34 -45.59
N THR A 22 13.78 -2.15 -46.29
CA THR A 22 15.11 -2.59 -45.84
C THR A 22 16.16 -1.64 -46.41
N ILE A 23 16.86 -0.88 -45.57
CA ILE A 23 17.99 -0.04 -46.00
C ILE A 23 19.19 -0.97 -46.27
N LYS A 24 19.55 -1.15 -47.55
CA LYS A 24 20.78 -1.84 -47.95
C LYS A 24 21.97 -0.86 -47.87
N ILE A 25 22.93 -1.14 -47.00
CA ILE A 25 24.23 -0.46 -46.98
C ILE A 25 25.07 -1.05 -48.12
N SER A 26 25.37 -0.25 -49.14
CA SER A 26 26.00 -0.71 -50.39
C SER A 26 27.48 -0.34 -50.54
N ALA A 27 28.22 -0.06 -49.45
CA ALA A 27 29.67 0.11 -49.53
C ALA A 27 30.40 -0.26 -48.22
N ALA A 28 31.57 -0.88 -48.34
CA ALA A 28 32.42 -1.25 -47.21
C ALA A 28 33.07 -0.02 -46.57
N ILE A 29 32.92 0.14 -45.25
CA ILE A 29 33.51 1.22 -44.46
C ILE A 29 35.04 1.06 -44.44
N LYS A 30 35.75 1.92 -45.17
CA LYS A 30 37.22 1.95 -45.18
C LYS A 30 37.73 2.92 -44.12
N SER A 31 38.16 2.35 -43.00
CA SER A 31 38.92 2.94 -41.88
C SER A 31 38.16 3.87 -40.90
N TYR A 32 38.42 3.67 -39.61
CA TYR A 32 38.16 4.63 -38.54
C TYR A 32 39.46 4.91 -37.79
N ARG A 33 39.67 6.16 -37.37
CA ARG A 33 40.88 6.62 -36.68
C ARG A 33 40.58 6.76 -35.19
N ILE A 34 41.26 6.01 -34.35
CA ILE A 34 41.25 6.22 -32.89
C ILE A 34 42.25 7.35 -32.60
N VAL A 35 41.78 8.43 -31.99
CA VAL A 35 42.65 9.53 -31.54
C VAL A 35 43.07 9.22 -30.11
N GLU A 36 44.36 8.92 -29.90
CA GLU A 36 44.96 8.77 -28.58
C GLU A 36 45.22 10.14 -27.92
N LYS A 37 45.09 10.17 -26.59
CA LYS A 37 45.15 11.34 -25.70
C LYS A 37 46.50 12.07 -25.76
N ALA A 38 46.45 13.39 -25.91
CA ALA A 38 47.53 14.28 -25.50
C ALA A 38 47.42 14.61 -24.01
N ALA A 39 48.53 14.49 -23.28
CA ALA A 39 48.67 14.85 -21.88
C ALA A 39 48.68 16.39 -21.71
N GLY A 40 47.84 16.90 -20.80
CA GLY A 40 47.75 18.34 -20.49
C GLY A 40 46.95 18.63 -19.22
N THR A 41 47.70 18.96 -18.16
CA THR A 41 47.41 19.73 -16.93
C THR A 41 45.96 19.85 -16.42
N ILE A 42 45.76 19.28 -15.22
CA ILE A 42 44.53 19.31 -14.41
C ILE A 42 44.26 20.73 -13.87
N LYS A 43 43.09 21.30 -14.18
CA LYS A 43 42.42 22.32 -13.36
C LYS A 43 41.05 21.79 -12.92
N LYS A 44 40.77 21.89 -11.62
CA LYS A 44 39.54 21.47 -10.93
C LYS A 44 38.28 22.10 -11.54
N GLY A 45 37.24 21.28 -11.72
CA GLY A 45 35.86 21.70 -11.99
C GLY A 45 34.95 20.47 -12.09
N PHE A 46 33.89 20.43 -11.28
CA PHE A 46 32.90 19.36 -11.17
C PHE A 46 32.23 18.99 -12.52
N ALA A 47 32.02 17.69 -12.79
CA ALA A 47 30.71 17.10 -13.14
C ALA A 47 30.84 15.64 -13.64
N ALA A 48 30.12 14.75 -12.96
CA ALA A 48 29.48 13.52 -13.44
C ALA A 48 30.20 12.65 -14.50
N VAL A 49 30.79 11.54 -14.03
CA VAL A 49 30.63 10.26 -14.72
C VAL A 49 29.56 9.49 -13.93
N GLN A 50 28.29 9.73 -14.24
CA GLN A 50 27.27 8.73 -13.98
C GLN A 50 27.57 7.56 -14.92
N SER A 51 27.94 6.42 -14.35
CA SER A 51 28.06 5.18 -15.10
C SER A 51 26.72 4.82 -15.74
N PHE A 52 26.76 4.50 -17.04
CA PHE A 52 25.63 3.97 -17.80
C PHE A 52 25.30 2.53 -17.37
N VAL A 53 24.83 2.36 -16.13
CA VAL A 53 24.27 1.07 -15.70
C VAL A 53 22.80 1.06 -16.12
N ALA A 54 22.44 0.12 -17.01
CA ALA A 54 21.06 -0.10 -17.42
C ALA A 54 20.18 -0.34 -16.18
N ALA A 55 18.91 0.08 -16.23
CA ALA A 55 18.01 -0.07 -15.07
C ALA A 55 17.86 -1.54 -14.64
N GLU A 56 18.13 -2.48 -15.54
CA GLU A 56 18.16 -3.93 -15.34
C GLU A 56 19.31 -4.44 -14.47
N ASP A 57 20.43 -3.72 -14.38
CA ASP A 57 21.66 -4.15 -13.68
C ASP A 57 21.81 -3.58 -12.26
N ARG A 58 20.72 -3.00 -11.72
CA ARG A 58 20.70 -2.52 -10.33
C ARG A 58 20.63 -3.70 -9.38
N ARG A 59 21.76 -4.38 -9.15
CA ARG A 59 22.00 -5.12 -7.91
C ARG A 59 21.63 -4.16 -6.78
N LEU A 60 20.72 -4.58 -5.90
CA LEU A 60 20.06 -3.73 -4.91
C LEU A 60 21.07 -3.28 -3.84
N THR A 61 21.95 -2.34 -4.21
CA THR A 61 22.90 -1.71 -3.30
C THR A 61 22.13 -0.67 -2.51
N ILE A 62 21.91 -0.90 -1.22
CA ILE A 62 21.31 0.09 -0.32
C ILE A 62 22.39 1.15 -0.01
N PRO A 63 22.25 2.40 -0.48
CA PRO A 63 23.20 3.44 -0.17
C PRO A 63 22.83 4.06 1.18
N LYS A 64 23.32 3.45 2.28
CA LYS A 64 23.14 3.89 3.68
C LYS A 64 21.67 3.92 4.14
N VAL A 65 21.42 3.48 5.37
CA VAL A 65 20.09 3.54 5.99
C VAL A 65 19.84 4.98 6.48
N PRO A 66 18.85 5.71 5.94
CA PRO A 66 18.49 7.02 6.49
C PRO A 66 17.87 6.83 7.87
N GLU A 67 18.14 7.75 8.80
CA GLU A 67 17.43 7.77 10.08
C GLU A 67 16.00 8.32 9.86
N ILE A 68 15.01 7.42 9.84
CA ILE A 68 13.61 7.76 9.54
C ILE A 68 12.82 8.16 10.81
N SER A 69 13.09 9.32 11.41
CA SER A 69 12.32 9.78 12.58
C SER A 69 11.06 10.57 12.17
N GLY A 70 9.98 10.50 12.96
CA GLY A 70 8.82 11.39 12.86
C GLY A 70 7.80 11.07 11.76
N VAL A 71 7.87 9.90 11.11
CA VAL A 71 7.04 9.58 9.93
C VAL A 71 5.55 9.55 10.24
N LEU A 72 5.18 8.95 11.38
CA LEU A 72 3.80 8.67 11.70
C LEU A 72 3.24 9.77 12.61
N ARG A 73 2.30 10.55 12.08
CA ARG A 73 1.59 11.58 12.83
C ARG A 73 0.68 10.96 13.90
N TRP A 74 0.04 9.83 13.58
CA TRP A 74 -0.85 9.13 14.50
C TRP A 74 -0.58 7.62 14.54
N GLU A 75 -0.04 7.16 15.66
CA GLU A 75 0.19 5.74 15.94
C GLU A 75 -1.09 4.93 16.02
N LYS A 76 -2.10 5.47 16.70
CA LYS A 76 -3.43 4.88 16.81
C LYS A 76 -4.43 5.73 16.05
N ARG A 77 -5.51 5.10 15.59
CA ARG A 77 -6.65 5.77 14.95
C ARG A 77 -7.16 6.91 15.87
N PRO A 78 -7.15 8.17 15.41
CA PRO A 78 -7.77 9.28 16.14
C PRO A 78 -9.27 9.05 16.34
N ARG A 79 -9.80 9.40 17.52
CA ARG A 79 -11.21 9.26 17.87
C ARG A 79 -11.76 10.60 18.37
N PRO A 80 -12.13 11.53 17.47
CA PRO A 80 -12.80 12.76 17.86
C PRO A 80 -14.14 12.46 18.54
N PRO A 81 -14.50 13.12 19.66
CA PRO A 81 -15.76 12.90 20.36
C PRO A 81 -17.00 13.20 19.51
N GLY A 82 -16.91 14.15 18.58
CA GLY A 82 -18.00 14.53 17.67
C GLY A 82 -18.21 13.61 16.47
N GLY A 83 -17.52 12.47 16.41
CA GLY A 83 -17.48 11.62 15.22
C GLY A 83 -16.46 12.09 14.18
N ASN A 84 -16.26 11.28 13.14
CA ASN A 84 -15.30 11.53 12.07
C ASN A 84 -16.00 12.11 10.82
N PRO A 85 -15.65 13.34 10.39
CA PRO A 85 -16.02 13.82 9.06
C PRO A 85 -15.52 12.83 8.00
N SER A 86 -16.43 12.41 7.12
CA SER A 86 -16.10 11.48 6.05
C SER A 86 -16.94 11.71 4.80
N TRP A 87 -16.41 11.31 3.66
CA TRP A 87 -17.09 11.32 2.38
C TRP A 87 -17.15 9.91 1.80
N THR A 88 -18.30 9.53 1.25
CA THR A 88 -18.54 8.18 0.73
C THR A 88 -18.85 8.22 -0.76
N TYR A 89 -18.12 7.42 -1.53
CA TYR A 89 -18.39 7.17 -2.95
C TYR A 89 -18.94 5.75 -3.13
N MET A 90 -19.94 5.60 -3.99
CA MET A 90 -20.47 4.30 -4.40
C MET A 90 -19.75 3.82 -5.65
N VAL A 91 -19.40 2.54 -5.68
CA VAL A 91 -18.75 1.88 -6.81
C VAL A 91 -19.56 0.65 -7.18
N ASP A 92 -20.16 0.68 -8.37
CA ASP A 92 -20.84 -0.47 -8.96
C ASP A 92 -19.84 -1.24 -9.82
N ALA A 93 -19.16 -2.22 -9.20
CA ALA A 93 -18.22 -3.08 -9.90
C ALA A 93 -18.93 -4.36 -10.40
N PRO A 94 -18.39 -5.04 -11.44
CA PRO A 94 -19.01 -6.27 -11.97
C PRO A 94 -19.24 -7.36 -10.92
N GLY A 95 -18.36 -7.44 -9.91
CA GLY A 95 -18.43 -8.42 -8.82
C GLY A 95 -19.25 -7.99 -7.60
N GLY A 96 -19.88 -6.81 -7.61
CA GLY A 96 -20.67 -6.30 -6.48
C GLY A 96 -20.53 -4.79 -6.27
N SER A 97 -21.52 -4.20 -5.59
CA SER A 97 -21.53 -2.78 -5.28
C SER A 97 -20.94 -2.51 -3.90
N PHE A 98 -20.00 -1.58 -3.82
CA PHE A 98 -19.31 -1.26 -2.58
C PHE A 98 -19.13 0.23 -2.38
N ALA A 99 -18.98 0.63 -1.11
CA ALA A 99 -18.75 2.00 -0.70
C ALA A 99 -17.28 2.23 -0.35
N VAL A 100 -16.72 3.34 -0.82
CA VAL A 100 -15.39 3.84 -0.43
C VAL A 100 -15.60 5.08 0.43
N THR A 101 -15.35 4.95 1.73
CA THR A 101 -15.53 6.04 2.70
C THR A 101 -14.18 6.56 3.16
N ILE A 102 -13.89 7.82 2.88
CA ILE A 102 -12.64 8.49 3.25
C ILE A 102 -12.92 9.44 4.41
N GLY A 103 -12.25 9.23 5.54
CA GLY A 103 -12.30 10.10 6.71
C GLY A 103 -11.16 11.11 6.74
N HIS A 104 -11.46 12.33 7.18
CA HIS A 104 -10.48 13.41 7.37
C HIS A 104 -10.57 14.01 8.77
N ILE A 105 -9.48 14.67 9.19
CA ILE A 105 -9.41 15.42 10.45
C ILE A 105 -9.30 16.90 10.12
N GLU A 106 -10.01 17.72 10.90
CA GLU A 106 -10.05 19.17 10.77
C GLU A 106 -9.33 19.79 11.96
N ASN A 107 -8.01 20.02 11.81
CA ASN A 107 -7.17 20.65 12.84
C ASN A 107 -6.37 21.80 12.21
N GLY A 108 -7.07 22.86 11.78
CA GLY A 108 -6.49 23.99 11.04
C GLY A 108 -6.30 23.74 9.54
N HIS A 109 -6.09 22.49 9.13
CA HIS A 109 -6.12 22.00 7.75
C HIS A 109 -6.85 20.65 7.71
N MET A 110 -7.50 20.34 6.58
CA MET A 110 -8.22 19.09 6.35
C MET A 110 -7.25 18.00 5.89
N SER A 111 -6.88 17.06 6.76
CA SER A 111 -5.97 15.96 6.38
C SER A 111 -6.73 14.63 6.29
N PRO A 112 -6.59 13.83 5.20
CA PRO A 112 -7.11 12.47 5.20
C PRO A 112 -6.35 11.64 6.23
N PHE A 113 -7.06 10.78 6.97
CA PHE A 113 -6.47 9.95 8.03
C PHE A 113 -6.93 8.48 7.99
N GLU A 114 -8.01 8.16 7.28
CA GLU A 114 -8.48 6.79 7.10
C GLU A 114 -9.35 6.63 5.86
N VAL A 115 -9.45 5.38 5.41
CA VAL A 115 -10.33 4.95 4.34
C VAL A 115 -10.88 3.56 4.64
N TRP A 116 -12.15 3.35 4.29
CA TRP A 116 -12.86 2.09 4.43
C TRP A 116 -13.40 1.65 3.08
N ALA A 117 -13.39 0.33 2.85
CA ALA A 117 -14.15 -0.32 1.79
C ALA A 117 -15.22 -1.20 2.44
N MET A 118 -16.49 -0.94 2.13
CA MET A 118 -17.66 -1.52 2.80
C MET A 118 -18.69 -2.03 1.78
N GLY A 119 -19.62 -2.88 2.20
CA GLY A 119 -20.59 -3.51 1.30
C GLY A 119 -19.98 -4.73 0.62
N GLU A 120 -20.27 -4.93 -0.66
CA GLU A 120 -19.82 -6.09 -1.44
C GLU A 120 -18.40 -5.89 -2.01
N ALA A 121 -17.53 -5.22 -1.23
CA ALA A 121 -16.16 -4.97 -1.64
C ALA A 121 -15.45 -6.31 -1.92
N PRO A 122 -14.70 -6.44 -3.03
CA PRO A 122 -14.01 -7.68 -3.34
C PRO A 122 -12.99 -8.02 -2.24
N ARG A 123 -12.82 -9.32 -1.97
CA ARG A 123 -11.93 -9.83 -0.91
C ARG A 123 -10.53 -9.23 -1.01
N GLY A 124 -9.91 -8.95 0.13
CA GLY A 124 -8.64 -8.22 0.21
C GLY A 124 -8.74 -6.70 0.09
N LEU A 125 -9.83 -6.12 -0.46
CA LEU A 125 -9.94 -4.66 -0.62
C LEU A 125 -10.05 -3.94 0.72
N SER A 126 -10.79 -4.49 1.69
CA SER A 126 -10.89 -3.91 3.05
C SER A 126 -9.56 -3.96 3.79
N ALA A 127 -8.77 -5.03 3.60
CA ALA A 127 -7.41 -5.12 4.14
C ALA A 127 -6.46 -4.11 3.45
N LEU A 128 -6.58 -3.93 2.14
CA LEU A 128 -5.86 -2.86 1.44
C LEU A 128 -6.25 -1.48 1.99
N ALA A 129 -7.54 -1.22 2.21
CA ALA A 129 -8.01 0.04 2.81
C ALA A 129 -7.46 0.27 4.22
N GLN A 130 -7.36 -0.79 5.03
CA GLN A 130 -6.74 -0.75 6.36
C GLN A 130 -5.25 -0.38 6.27
N SER A 131 -4.52 -0.94 5.31
CA SER A 131 -3.12 -0.57 5.02
C SER A 131 -3.00 0.88 4.56
N ILE A 132 -3.82 1.32 3.59
CA ILE A 132 -3.82 2.70 3.10
C ILE A 132 -4.20 3.70 4.20
N SER A 133 -5.10 3.34 5.11
CA SER A 133 -5.42 4.18 6.28
C SER A 133 -4.20 4.45 7.15
N MET A 134 -3.27 3.49 7.27
CA MET A 134 -2.01 3.72 7.97
C MET A 134 -1.08 4.66 7.19
N ASP A 135 -1.10 4.61 5.85
CA ASP A 135 -0.38 5.60 5.01
C ASP A 135 -0.99 7.00 5.15
N MET A 136 -2.32 7.12 5.26
CA MET A 136 -2.96 8.43 5.49
C MET A 136 -2.56 9.09 6.83
N ARG A 137 -2.10 8.29 7.80
CA ARG A 137 -1.63 8.77 9.10
C ARG A 137 -0.15 9.18 9.10
N THR A 138 0.57 9.01 8.01
CA THR A 138 1.93 9.52 7.88
C THR A 138 1.92 11.01 7.58
N LEU A 139 3.02 11.71 7.85
CA LEU A 139 3.23 13.06 7.32
C LEU A 139 3.67 13.02 5.85
N ASP A 140 4.24 11.90 5.39
CA ASP A 140 4.69 11.74 4.01
C ASP A 140 3.51 11.59 3.04
N ARG A 141 3.07 12.71 2.46
CA ARG A 141 1.96 12.75 1.50
C ARG A 141 2.36 12.26 0.12
N GLU A 142 3.63 12.40 -0.25
CA GLU A 142 4.16 11.88 -1.51
C GLU A 142 4.20 10.35 -1.48
N TRP A 143 4.51 9.74 -0.34
CA TRP A 143 4.36 8.29 -0.13
C TRP A 143 2.93 7.80 -0.41
N LEU A 144 1.94 8.48 0.17
CA LEU A 144 0.52 8.16 -0.05
C LEU A 144 0.14 8.32 -1.52
N ARG A 145 0.47 9.46 -2.15
CA ARG A 145 0.21 9.74 -3.57
C ARG A 145 0.79 8.64 -4.44
N ARG A 146 2.09 8.39 -4.31
CA ARG A 146 2.82 7.39 -5.10
C ARG A 146 2.21 5.99 -4.98
N LYS A 147 1.81 5.60 -3.77
CA LYS A 147 1.18 4.29 -3.55
C LYS A 147 -0.18 4.22 -4.24
N LEU A 148 -1.02 5.24 -4.09
CA LEU A 148 -2.32 5.28 -4.73
C LEU A 148 -2.22 5.34 -6.26
N GLU A 149 -1.29 6.11 -6.83
CA GLU A 149 -1.05 6.14 -8.29
C GLU A 149 -0.61 4.78 -8.84
N SER A 150 0.17 4.05 -8.03
CA SER A 150 0.57 2.67 -8.34
C SER A 150 -0.65 1.74 -8.34
N LEU A 151 -1.54 1.86 -7.35
CA LEU A 151 -2.76 1.07 -7.22
C LEU A 151 -3.82 1.43 -8.27
N ALA A 152 -3.89 2.68 -8.71
CA ALA A 152 -4.77 3.17 -9.79
C ALA A 152 -4.48 2.49 -11.15
N LYS A 153 -3.35 1.79 -11.26
CA LYS A 153 -2.89 1.01 -12.41
C LYS A 153 -2.90 -0.51 -12.13
N CYS A 154 -3.53 -0.97 -11.04
CA CYS A 154 -3.59 -2.37 -10.69
C CYS A 154 -4.53 -3.13 -11.65
N PRO A 155 -4.05 -4.20 -12.31
CA PRO A 155 -4.88 -4.99 -13.23
C PRO A 155 -5.95 -5.78 -12.48
N GLY A 156 -7.00 -6.18 -13.20
CA GLY A 156 -8.11 -6.97 -12.68
C GLY A 156 -9.23 -7.02 -13.73
N GLU A 157 -10.48 -7.05 -13.28
CA GLU A 157 -11.63 -6.95 -14.17
C GLU A 157 -11.95 -5.48 -14.48
N PRO A 158 -11.83 -5.03 -15.75
CA PRO A 158 -12.01 -3.64 -16.12
C PRO A 158 -13.48 -3.25 -16.26
N PHE A 159 -13.84 -2.05 -15.79
CA PHE A 159 -15.20 -1.51 -15.87
C PHE A 159 -15.17 0.03 -15.97
N VAL A 160 -16.34 0.66 -16.08
CA VAL A 160 -16.47 2.12 -16.14
C VAL A 160 -17.06 2.61 -14.81
N ILE A 161 -16.50 3.69 -14.28
CA ILE A 161 -17.04 4.41 -13.13
C ILE A 161 -17.30 5.86 -13.52
N THR A 162 -18.29 6.49 -12.90
CA THR A 162 -18.46 7.94 -12.95
C THR A 162 -17.60 8.54 -11.84
N MET A 163 -16.53 9.24 -12.23
CA MET A 163 -15.70 9.97 -11.28
C MET A 163 -16.48 11.13 -10.65
N PRO A 164 -16.09 11.65 -9.48
CA PRO A 164 -16.90 12.67 -8.79
C PRO A 164 -17.03 14.00 -9.56
N ASN A 165 -16.17 14.24 -10.54
CA ASN A 165 -16.28 15.34 -11.50
C ASN A 165 -17.30 15.11 -12.64
N GLY A 166 -18.05 14.01 -12.59
CA GLY A 166 -19.05 13.63 -13.60
C GLY A 166 -18.48 12.93 -14.84
N ILE A 167 -17.17 12.69 -14.91
CA ILE A 167 -16.53 12.10 -16.09
C ILE A 167 -16.54 10.56 -15.98
N GLU A 168 -17.14 9.91 -16.97
CA GLU A 168 -17.04 8.46 -17.12
C GLU A 168 -15.60 8.05 -17.41
N THR A 169 -15.05 7.20 -16.56
CA THR A 169 -13.65 6.79 -16.60
C THR A 169 -13.56 5.27 -16.59
N ARG A 170 -12.90 4.71 -17.62
CA ARG A 170 -12.58 3.28 -17.63
C ARG A 170 -11.44 3.00 -16.65
N VAL A 171 -11.66 2.06 -15.74
CA VAL A 171 -10.71 1.60 -14.73
C VAL A 171 -10.34 0.14 -14.96
N PRO A 172 -9.09 -0.27 -14.67
CA PRO A 172 -8.63 -1.64 -14.93
C PRO A 172 -9.10 -2.66 -13.89
N SER A 173 -9.57 -2.22 -12.71
CA SER A 173 -9.99 -3.10 -11.61
C SER A 173 -10.72 -2.33 -10.51
N ALA A 174 -11.36 -3.05 -9.59
CA ALA A 174 -11.97 -2.47 -8.39
C ALA A 174 -10.94 -1.80 -7.45
N VAL A 175 -9.72 -2.36 -7.38
CA VAL A 175 -8.59 -1.74 -6.67
C VAL A 175 -8.22 -0.40 -7.29
N ALA A 176 -8.22 -0.32 -8.62
CA ALA A 176 -7.92 0.91 -9.32
C ALA A 176 -9.02 1.96 -9.17
N ALA A 177 -10.30 1.55 -9.19
CA ALA A 177 -11.44 2.42 -8.86
C ALA A 177 -11.30 3.02 -7.45
N PHE A 178 -11.06 2.15 -6.46
CA PHE A 178 -10.80 2.54 -5.07
C PHE A 178 -9.67 3.57 -4.99
N ALA A 179 -8.51 3.28 -5.59
CA ALA A 179 -7.35 4.17 -5.52
C ALA A 179 -7.59 5.53 -6.17
N ARG A 180 -8.32 5.58 -7.31
CA ARG A 180 -8.66 6.83 -7.99
C ARG A 180 -9.62 7.71 -7.17
N LEU A 181 -10.62 7.11 -6.52
CA LEU A 181 -11.54 7.85 -5.65
C LEU A 181 -10.84 8.39 -4.42
N VAL A 182 -9.93 7.61 -3.84
CA VAL A 182 -9.11 8.06 -2.72
C VAL A 182 -8.16 9.19 -3.14
N LEU A 183 -7.49 9.08 -4.30
CA LEU A 183 -6.67 10.16 -4.86
C LEU A 183 -7.47 11.45 -5.02
N TYR A 184 -8.61 11.35 -5.69
CA TYR A 184 -9.50 12.48 -5.93
C TYR A 184 -9.88 13.16 -4.62
N ARG A 185 -10.29 12.40 -3.60
CA ARG A 185 -10.63 12.98 -2.30
C ARG A 185 -9.43 13.59 -1.59
N CYS A 186 -8.25 12.99 -1.69
CA CYS A 186 -7.04 13.57 -1.12
C CYS A 186 -6.68 14.91 -1.79
N GLU A 187 -6.88 15.02 -3.11
CA GLU A 187 -6.70 16.27 -3.86
C GLU A 187 -7.70 17.35 -3.42
N GLU A 188 -8.99 17.01 -3.26
CA GLU A 188 -10.00 17.94 -2.74
C GLU A 188 -9.67 18.45 -1.34
N LEU A 189 -9.09 17.60 -0.49
CA LEU A 189 -8.67 17.97 0.86
C LEU A 189 -7.39 18.82 0.87
N GLY A 190 -6.75 19.04 -0.28
CA GLY A 190 -5.48 19.74 -0.37
C GLY A 190 -4.30 18.92 0.17
N ALA A 191 -4.46 17.60 0.34
CA ALA A 191 -3.48 16.74 1.00
C ALA A 191 -2.15 16.64 0.25
N PHE A 192 -2.09 17.09 -1.01
CA PHE A 192 -0.91 17.03 -1.85
C PHE A 192 -0.44 18.40 -2.36
N SER A 193 -0.93 19.48 -1.75
CA SER A 193 -0.65 20.86 -2.17
C SER A 193 0.61 21.46 -1.51
N ASP A 194 1.17 20.80 -0.49
CA ASP A 194 2.33 21.28 0.26
C ASP A 194 3.65 20.98 -0.48
N GLU A 195 4.01 21.88 -1.40
CA GLU A 195 5.33 21.94 -2.02
C GLU A 195 6.39 22.28 -0.95
N GLY A 196 7.25 21.31 -0.61
CA GLY A 196 8.33 21.47 0.38
C GLY A 196 8.18 20.65 1.67
N SER A 197 7.16 19.79 1.75
CA SER A 197 7.04 18.83 2.85
C SER A 197 8.16 17.77 2.81
N GLU A 198 8.68 17.36 3.98
CA GLU A 198 9.64 16.27 4.07
C GLU A 198 9.00 14.95 3.64
N HIS A 199 9.76 14.09 2.95
CA HIS A 199 9.29 12.81 2.44
C HIS A 199 10.09 11.64 3.02
N PRO A 200 10.04 11.42 4.34
CA PRO A 200 10.93 10.49 5.02
C PRO A 200 10.76 9.03 4.56
N LEU A 201 9.58 8.60 4.12
CA LEU A 201 9.38 7.27 3.56
C LEU A 201 9.89 7.17 2.12
N ILE A 202 9.71 8.23 1.32
CA ILE A 202 10.27 8.28 -0.03
C ILE A 202 11.81 8.25 0.03
N ASP A 203 12.42 9.04 0.91
CA ASP A 203 13.87 9.11 1.11
C ASP A 203 14.42 7.80 1.68
N ALA A 204 13.59 7.05 2.41
CA ALA A 204 13.92 5.74 2.95
C ALA A 204 13.66 4.56 2.00
N LEU A 205 13.32 4.79 0.74
CA LEU A 205 13.20 3.70 -0.22
C LEU A 205 14.58 3.15 -0.60
N MET A 206 14.77 1.84 -0.38
CA MET A 206 15.93 1.10 -0.91
C MET A 206 15.98 1.15 -2.44
N SER A 207 14.80 1.22 -3.08
CA SER A 207 14.68 1.40 -4.53
C SER A 207 13.35 2.04 -4.91
N ALA A 208 13.42 3.07 -5.75
CA ALA A 208 12.25 3.77 -6.26
C ALA A 208 11.31 2.83 -7.07
N LYS A 209 11.87 2.03 -7.98
CA LYS A 209 11.10 1.05 -8.76
C LYS A 209 11.34 -0.35 -8.19
N GLU A 210 10.41 -1.27 -8.42
CA GLU A 210 10.68 -2.68 -8.12
C GLU A 210 11.94 -3.09 -8.90
N PRO A 211 13.00 -3.55 -8.24
CA PRO A 211 14.20 -4.06 -8.89
C PRO A 211 13.82 -5.20 -9.83
N LYS A 212 14.36 -5.17 -11.06
CA LYS A 212 14.16 -6.22 -12.05
C LYS A 212 15.36 -7.15 -12.04
N THR A 213 15.08 -8.43 -12.21
CA THR A 213 16.12 -9.46 -12.28
C THR A 213 16.69 -9.52 -13.69
N THR A 214 18.00 -9.79 -13.78
CA THR A 214 18.64 -10.20 -15.03
C THR A 214 18.36 -11.69 -15.30
N ALA A 215 18.99 -12.25 -16.34
CA ALA A 215 18.97 -13.69 -16.59
C ALA A 215 19.55 -14.54 -15.44
N GLU A 216 20.32 -13.93 -14.51
CA GLU A 216 20.80 -14.60 -13.30
C GLU A 216 19.68 -14.86 -12.27
N GLY A 217 18.53 -14.19 -12.42
CA GLY A 217 17.38 -14.36 -11.54
C GLY A 217 17.56 -13.75 -10.14
N THR A 218 16.68 -14.16 -9.21
CA THR A 218 16.77 -13.83 -7.79
C THR A 218 16.21 -14.96 -6.95
N LEU A 219 16.54 -15.00 -5.66
CA LEU A 219 15.97 -15.98 -4.75
C LEU A 219 14.55 -15.55 -4.36
N SER A 220 13.66 -16.52 -4.24
CA SER A 220 12.29 -16.31 -3.77
C SER A 220 11.96 -17.32 -2.68
N TRP A 221 11.59 -16.84 -1.50
CA TRP A 221 10.95 -17.70 -0.51
C TRP A 221 9.50 -17.92 -0.92
N THR A 222 9.07 -19.18 -0.91
CA THR A 222 7.82 -19.59 -1.55
C THR A 222 7.03 -20.50 -0.62
N VAL A 223 5.71 -20.31 -0.53
CA VAL A 223 4.80 -21.10 0.33
C VAL A 223 3.48 -21.32 -0.39
N ASP A 224 2.98 -22.54 -0.34
CA ASP A 224 1.63 -22.88 -0.83
C ASP A 224 0.57 -22.57 0.23
N VAL A 225 -0.52 -21.94 -0.20
CA VAL A 225 -1.63 -21.51 0.66
C VAL A 225 -2.93 -22.04 0.09
N THR A 226 -3.65 -22.79 0.93
CA THR A 226 -4.96 -23.34 0.60
C THR A 226 -5.98 -22.94 1.67
N ASN A 227 -7.03 -22.24 1.26
CA ASN A 227 -8.20 -21.95 2.08
C ASN A 227 -9.45 -22.54 1.41
N HIS A 228 -9.86 -23.72 1.88
CA HIS A 228 -11.00 -24.45 1.34
C HIS A 228 -12.33 -23.69 1.49
N GLY A 229 -12.48 -22.84 2.53
CA GLY A 229 -13.72 -22.09 2.76
C GLY A 229 -13.97 -21.04 1.69
N THR A 230 -12.90 -20.46 1.15
CA THR A 230 -12.97 -19.41 0.12
C THR A 230 -12.58 -19.90 -1.26
N GLY A 231 -12.06 -21.13 -1.38
CA GLY A 231 -11.52 -21.69 -2.61
C GLY A 231 -10.15 -21.14 -3.00
N ASP A 232 -9.46 -20.42 -2.10
CA ASP A 232 -8.12 -19.94 -2.40
C ASP A 232 -7.15 -21.13 -2.47
N ASP A 233 -6.39 -21.22 -3.55
CA ASP A 233 -5.36 -22.23 -3.78
C ASP A 233 -4.25 -21.60 -4.63
N PHE A 234 -3.22 -21.10 -3.97
CA PHE A 234 -2.18 -20.33 -4.62
C PHE A 234 -0.81 -20.50 -3.95
N CYS A 235 0.20 -20.23 -4.73
CA CYS A 235 1.58 -20.14 -4.29
C CYS A 235 1.95 -18.67 -4.03
N LEU A 236 2.46 -18.38 -2.83
CA LEU A 236 2.95 -17.08 -2.41
C LEU A 236 4.46 -16.99 -2.62
N PHE A 237 4.93 -15.91 -3.24
CA PHE A 237 6.35 -15.66 -3.52
C PHE A 237 6.81 -14.36 -2.85
N LEU A 238 7.87 -14.45 -2.04
CA LEU A 238 8.63 -13.30 -1.53
C LEU A 238 9.99 -13.25 -2.22
N LYS A 239 10.16 -12.33 -3.16
CA LYS A 239 11.46 -12.07 -3.80
C LYS A 239 12.42 -11.44 -2.80
N GLU A 240 13.63 -11.96 -2.76
CA GLU A 240 14.68 -11.56 -1.81
C GLU A 240 15.90 -11.02 -2.52
N ALA A 241 16.30 -9.81 -2.15
CA ALA A 241 17.56 -9.24 -2.59
C ALA A 241 18.67 -9.57 -1.60
N MET A 242 19.89 -9.75 -2.11
CA MET A 242 21.08 -9.85 -1.28
C MET A 242 21.64 -8.44 -1.07
N LEU A 243 21.77 -8.05 0.19
CA LEU A 243 22.35 -6.78 0.59
C LEU A 243 23.89 -6.86 0.61
N PRO A 244 24.61 -5.72 0.58
CA PRO A 244 26.08 -5.72 0.63
C PRO A 244 26.68 -6.40 1.87
N ASN A 245 25.93 -6.47 2.98
CA ASN A 245 26.31 -7.19 4.20
C ASN A 245 25.97 -8.70 4.15
N ALA A 246 25.68 -9.24 2.96
CA ALA A 246 25.22 -10.62 2.71
C ALA A 246 23.87 -11.00 3.35
N GLN A 247 23.17 -10.07 4.00
CA GLN A 247 21.82 -10.31 4.53
C GLN A 247 20.81 -10.35 3.38
N ARG A 248 19.81 -11.23 3.48
CA ARG A 248 18.70 -11.28 2.52
C ARG A 248 17.57 -10.37 2.97
N ARG A 249 16.99 -9.62 2.04
CA ARG A 249 15.87 -8.70 2.29
C ARG A 249 14.70 -8.98 1.35
N PRO A 250 13.53 -9.38 1.86
CA PRO A 250 12.32 -9.42 1.06
C PRO A 250 11.98 -8.02 0.55
N PHE A 251 11.67 -7.90 -0.74
CA PHE A 251 11.37 -6.61 -1.37
C PHE A 251 10.13 -6.62 -2.27
N SER A 252 9.55 -7.79 -2.56
CA SER A 252 8.35 -7.89 -3.37
C SER A 252 7.58 -9.17 -3.09
N LEU A 253 6.25 -9.05 -3.07
CA LEU A 253 5.27 -10.09 -2.85
C LEU A 253 4.45 -10.33 -4.13
N TRP A 254 4.31 -11.60 -4.52
CA TRP A 254 3.51 -12.05 -5.66
C TRP A 254 2.73 -13.30 -5.29
N LEU A 255 1.59 -13.49 -5.95
CA LEU A 255 0.76 -14.69 -5.82
C LEU A 255 0.60 -15.33 -7.20
N SER A 256 0.47 -16.66 -7.25
CA SER A 256 0.14 -17.40 -8.48
C SER A 256 -0.79 -18.57 -8.15
N GLY A 257 -1.90 -18.69 -8.87
CA GLY A 257 -2.91 -19.74 -8.63
C GLY A 257 -4.32 -19.16 -8.64
N ASN A 258 -5.22 -19.81 -7.91
CA ASN A 258 -6.60 -19.42 -7.73
C ASN A 258 -6.74 -18.53 -6.48
N TYR A 259 -7.02 -17.25 -6.69
CA TYR A 259 -7.24 -16.27 -5.63
C TYR A 259 -7.97 -15.05 -6.21
N PRO A 260 -8.65 -14.23 -5.39
CA PRO A 260 -9.31 -13.01 -5.86
C PRO A 260 -8.27 -11.98 -6.34
N ARG A 261 -8.39 -11.51 -7.58
CA ARG A 261 -7.43 -10.58 -8.21
C ARG A 261 -7.27 -9.24 -7.49
N SER A 262 -8.23 -8.85 -6.66
CA SER A 262 -8.09 -7.71 -5.74
C SER A 262 -6.92 -7.85 -4.75
N LEU A 263 -6.48 -9.07 -4.41
CA LEU A 263 -5.28 -9.30 -3.61
C LEU A 263 -4.00 -8.83 -4.29
N ASP A 264 -3.97 -8.72 -5.63
CA ASP A 264 -2.83 -8.15 -6.34
C ASP A 264 -2.59 -6.69 -5.93
N GLY A 265 -3.65 -5.95 -5.56
CA GLY A 265 -3.56 -4.62 -4.98
C GLY A 265 -2.85 -4.60 -3.64
N LEU A 266 -3.21 -5.53 -2.75
CA LEU A 266 -2.54 -5.69 -1.46
C LEU A 266 -1.07 -6.09 -1.64
N CYS A 267 -0.79 -7.03 -2.53
CA CYS A 267 0.58 -7.46 -2.84
C CYS A 267 1.43 -6.30 -3.38
N LYS A 268 0.84 -5.47 -4.24
CA LYS A 268 1.48 -4.26 -4.77
C LYS A 268 1.76 -3.22 -3.68
N SER A 269 0.81 -3.00 -2.76
CA SER A 269 1.02 -2.13 -1.59
C SER A 269 2.16 -2.66 -0.70
N LEU A 270 2.07 -3.92 -0.26
CA LEU A 270 3.07 -4.50 0.64
C LEU A 270 4.46 -4.59 0.01
N SER A 271 4.54 -4.80 -1.31
CA SER A 271 5.81 -4.72 -2.05
C SER A 271 6.43 -3.32 -2.06
N LEU A 272 5.63 -2.26 -2.00
CA LEU A 272 6.16 -0.90 -1.76
C LEU A 272 6.66 -0.78 -0.32
N ASP A 273 5.86 -1.24 0.66
CA ASP A 273 6.19 -1.18 2.08
C ASP A 273 7.48 -1.95 2.43
N MET A 274 7.70 -3.13 1.84
CA MET A 274 8.93 -3.93 2.01
C MET A 274 10.20 -3.22 1.50
N ARG A 275 10.04 -2.27 0.57
CA ARG A 275 11.15 -1.51 -0.01
C ARG A 275 11.60 -0.34 0.85
N ILE A 276 10.89 -0.03 1.92
CA ILE A 276 11.39 0.88 2.96
C ILE A 276 12.54 0.20 3.69
N VAL A 277 13.62 0.94 3.93
CA VAL A 277 14.84 0.41 4.56
C VAL A 277 14.55 -0.15 5.97
N ASP A 278 13.82 0.59 6.80
CA ASP A 278 13.45 0.14 8.15
C ASP A 278 12.40 -0.98 8.08
N PRO A 279 12.71 -2.23 8.48
CA PRO A 279 11.74 -3.33 8.49
C PRO A 279 10.56 -3.07 9.43
N GLY A 280 10.70 -2.20 10.43
CA GLY A 280 9.60 -1.82 11.33
C GLY A 280 8.37 -1.31 10.58
N TRP A 281 8.55 -0.69 9.41
CA TRP A 281 7.44 -0.18 8.61
C TRP A 281 6.54 -1.32 8.09
N ILE A 282 7.13 -2.30 7.39
CA ILE A 282 6.40 -3.46 6.88
C ILE A 282 5.88 -4.34 8.03
N LEU A 283 6.66 -4.52 9.10
CA LEU A 283 6.22 -5.32 10.25
C LEU A 283 4.96 -4.73 10.88
N ARG A 284 4.92 -3.41 11.07
CA ARG A 284 3.74 -2.71 11.58
C ARG A 284 2.53 -2.79 10.64
N LYS A 285 2.75 -2.78 9.32
CA LYS A 285 1.69 -3.03 8.33
C LYS A 285 1.12 -4.44 8.47
N THR A 286 1.98 -5.44 8.56
CA THR A 286 1.54 -6.84 8.71
C THR A 286 0.90 -7.12 10.07
N ASP A 287 1.36 -6.45 11.14
CA ASP A 287 0.74 -6.53 12.47
C ASP A 287 -0.70 -6.03 12.45
N GLN A 288 -0.97 -4.94 11.72
CA GLN A 288 -2.32 -4.46 11.53
C GLN A 288 -3.21 -5.44 10.72
N LEU A 289 -2.61 -6.22 9.81
CA LEU A 289 -3.31 -7.14 8.93
C LEU A 289 -3.51 -8.54 9.54
N ILE A 290 -2.83 -8.88 10.64
CA ILE A 290 -2.94 -10.22 11.26
C ILE A 290 -4.35 -10.50 11.81
N ASP A 291 -5.09 -9.45 12.14
CA ASP A 291 -6.48 -9.50 12.60
C ASP A 291 -7.48 -9.12 11.50
N ALA A 292 -7.04 -8.99 10.25
CA ALA A 292 -7.91 -8.64 9.14
C ALA A 292 -8.91 -9.79 8.90
N ALA A 293 -10.17 -9.57 9.24
CA ALA A 293 -11.24 -10.53 9.00
C ALA A 293 -11.87 -10.33 7.62
N GLU A 294 -12.22 -11.44 6.98
CA GLU A 294 -13.03 -11.46 5.76
C GLU A 294 -14.33 -12.24 6.03
N PRO A 295 -15.48 -11.82 5.47
CA PRO A 295 -16.71 -12.58 5.57
C PRO A 295 -16.50 -14.01 5.06
N MET A 296 -16.74 -15.00 5.93
CA MET A 296 -16.52 -16.43 5.64
C MET A 296 -15.08 -16.77 5.18
N GLY A 297 -14.10 -15.91 5.47
CA GLY A 297 -12.71 -16.10 5.06
C GLY A 297 -11.84 -16.83 6.08
N GLY A 298 -12.32 -17.01 7.31
CA GLY A 298 -11.54 -17.62 8.39
C GLY A 298 -11.32 -19.11 8.20
N PHE A 299 -10.13 -19.59 8.55
CA PHE A 299 -9.72 -20.97 8.37
C PHE A 299 -8.62 -21.40 9.34
N MET A 300 -8.46 -22.72 9.52
CA MET A 300 -7.32 -23.29 10.23
C MET A 300 -6.12 -23.44 9.28
N ALA A 301 -4.97 -22.99 9.72
CA ALA A 301 -3.71 -23.19 9.00
C ALA A 301 -2.56 -23.48 9.97
N GLN A 302 -1.49 -24.08 9.46
CA GLN A 302 -0.28 -24.31 10.24
C GLN A 302 0.31 -22.98 10.69
N VAL A 303 0.61 -22.85 11.99
CA VAL A 303 1.31 -21.68 12.52
C VAL A 303 2.71 -21.64 11.91
N PRO A 304 3.10 -20.58 11.19
CA PRO A 304 4.41 -20.51 10.55
C PRO A 304 5.54 -20.75 11.56
N GLY A 305 6.37 -21.77 11.30
CA GLY A 305 7.48 -22.15 12.19
C GLY A 305 7.12 -23.06 13.37
N ALA A 306 5.89 -23.55 13.47
CA ALA A 306 5.48 -24.53 14.47
C ALA A 306 4.71 -25.69 13.84
N GLU A 307 4.68 -26.84 14.51
CA GLU A 307 3.95 -28.03 14.04
C GLU A 307 2.44 -27.96 14.33
N ARG A 308 2.02 -27.00 15.17
CA ARG A 308 0.61 -26.80 15.51
C ARG A 308 -0.12 -25.95 14.47
N SER A 309 -1.43 -26.14 14.39
CA SER A 309 -2.32 -25.26 13.63
C SER A 309 -3.01 -24.25 14.53
N ALA A 310 -3.43 -23.13 13.95
CA ALA A 310 -4.24 -22.10 14.62
C ALA A 310 -5.30 -21.55 13.67
N TRP A 311 -6.30 -20.91 14.25
CA TRP A 311 -7.35 -20.23 13.51
C TRP A 311 -6.85 -18.86 13.04
N TYR A 312 -7.06 -18.55 11.76
CA TYR A 312 -6.80 -17.25 11.15
C TYR A 312 -8.12 -16.65 10.64
N PRO A 313 -8.35 -15.34 10.82
CA PRO A 313 -9.63 -14.71 10.46
C PRO A 313 -9.82 -14.48 8.94
N SER A 314 -8.76 -14.58 8.15
CA SER A 314 -8.81 -14.55 6.69
C SER A 314 -7.53 -15.10 6.04
N THR A 315 -7.58 -15.35 4.73
CA THR A 315 -6.40 -15.60 3.90
C THR A 315 -5.38 -14.46 4.00
N VAL A 316 -5.83 -13.20 4.08
CA VAL A 316 -4.95 -12.03 4.23
C VAL A 316 -4.20 -12.07 5.56
N ALA A 317 -4.89 -12.40 6.65
CA ALA A 317 -4.26 -12.54 7.96
C ALA A 317 -3.18 -13.63 7.96
N TYR A 318 -3.43 -14.74 7.26
CA TYR A 318 -2.43 -15.80 7.10
C TYR A 318 -1.23 -15.35 6.25
N ILE A 319 -1.47 -14.63 5.14
CA ILE A 319 -0.39 -14.00 4.35
C ILE A 319 0.46 -13.07 5.24
N ALA A 320 -0.16 -12.25 6.08
CA ALA A 320 0.56 -11.36 7.00
C ALA A 320 1.43 -12.16 7.98
N ALA A 321 0.90 -13.26 8.55
CA ALA A 321 1.65 -14.14 9.43
C ALA A 321 2.85 -14.82 8.72
N LEU A 322 2.68 -15.25 7.47
CA LEU A 322 3.76 -15.82 6.66
C LEU A 322 4.87 -14.79 6.38
N ILE A 323 4.50 -13.55 6.07
CA ILE A 323 5.47 -12.46 5.87
C ILE A 323 6.23 -12.19 7.17
N GLN A 324 5.54 -12.02 8.31
CA GLN A 324 6.20 -11.80 9.60
C GLN A 324 7.15 -12.93 9.95
N TYR A 325 6.73 -14.18 9.74
CA TYR A 325 7.57 -15.35 9.96
C TYR A 325 8.83 -15.32 9.11
N ARG A 326 8.71 -14.97 7.82
CA ARG A 326 9.90 -14.87 6.96
C ARG A 326 10.85 -13.77 7.43
N PHE A 327 10.34 -12.63 7.86
CA PHE A 327 11.16 -11.56 8.45
C PHE A 327 11.82 -12.01 9.77
N LYS A 328 11.15 -12.81 10.61
CA LYS A 328 11.73 -13.42 11.82
C LYS A 328 12.90 -14.34 11.47
N VAL A 329 12.71 -15.25 10.51
CA VAL A 329 13.75 -16.20 10.06
C VAL A 329 15.00 -15.47 9.53
N LEU A 330 14.82 -14.30 8.92
CA LEU A 330 15.92 -13.47 8.41
C LEU A 330 16.54 -12.53 9.46
N GLY A 331 16.07 -12.59 10.72
CA GLY A 331 16.60 -11.83 11.84
C GLY A 331 16.18 -10.35 11.86
N TYR A 332 15.04 -10.00 11.26
CA TYR A 332 14.52 -8.62 11.27
C TYR A 332 13.56 -8.33 12.43
N CYS A 333 12.96 -9.36 13.04
CA CYS A 333 12.06 -9.20 14.18
C CYS A 333 12.20 -10.31 15.22
N ASP A 334 11.72 -10.03 16.43
CA ASP A 334 11.62 -10.97 17.52
C ASP A 334 10.43 -11.95 17.34
N GLU A 335 10.18 -12.78 18.35
CA GLU A 335 9.10 -13.77 18.33
C GLU A 335 7.70 -13.15 18.30
N HIS A 336 7.57 -11.88 18.67
CA HIS A 336 6.33 -11.13 18.71
C HIS A 336 6.16 -10.23 17.47
N GLY A 337 7.01 -10.40 16.44
CA GLY A 337 6.97 -9.58 15.23
C GLY A 337 7.50 -8.16 15.42
N ARG A 338 8.14 -7.86 16.56
CA ARG A 338 8.70 -6.52 16.82
C ARG A 338 10.08 -6.41 16.18
N PRO A 339 10.37 -5.30 15.47
CA PRO A 339 11.65 -5.12 14.80
C PRO A 339 12.85 -5.22 15.77
N LEU A 340 13.91 -5.91 15.34
CA LEU A 340 15.17 -6.00 16.06
C LEU A 340 16.06 -4.78 15.72
N GLY A 341 16.64 -4.14 16.74
CA GLY A 341 17.49 -2.94 16.58
C GLY A 341 16.78 -1.62 16.93
N LYS A 342 17.47 -0.49 16.79
CA LYS A 342 16.85 0.84 16.94
C LYS A 342 15.91 1.05 15.75
N THR A 343 14.62 0.80 15.94
CA THR A 343 13.58 1.26 15.02
C THR A 343 13.67 2.78 14.96
N VAL A 344 13.83 3.35 13.76
CA VAL A 344 13.98 4.80 13.66
C VAL A 344 12.62 5.49 13.54
N LEU A 345 11.57 4.74 13.21
CA LEU A 345 10.18 5.19 13.22
C LEU A 345 9.78 5.73 14.60
N SER A 346 9.89 7.03 14.78
CA SER A 346 9.31 7.71 15.94
C SER A 346 7.92 8.23 15.61
N VAL A 347 7.02 8.04 16.56
CA VAL A 347 5.66 8.58 16.51
C VAL A 347 5.73 10.01 16.99
N ILE A 348 5.13 10.93 16.25
CA ILE A 348 4.98 12.29 16.75
C ILE A 348 4.02 12.24 17.94
N ASN A 349 4.54 12.59 19.12
CA ASN A 349 3.77 12.60 20.35
C ASN A 349 2.81 13.80 20.31
N ASN A 350 1.63 13.62 19.69
CA ASN A 350 0.58 14.64 19.63
C ASN A 350 -0.06 14.79 21.03
N GLN A 351 0.63 15.49 21.93
CA GLN A 351 0.16 15.81 23.29
C GLN A 351 -1.20 16.52 23.29
N ALA A 352 -1.54 17.24 22.21
CA ALA A 352 -2.79 18.01 22.07
C ALA A 352 -4.08 17.17 22.18
N MET A 353 -4.08 15.87 21.87
CA MET A 353 -5.25 15.00 22.12
C MET A 353 -5.25 14.39 23.52
N LYS A 354 -4.07 14.23 24.14
CA LYS A 354 -3.95 13.62 25.47
C LYS A 354 -4.44 14.57 26.56
N GLU A 355 -4.18 15.86 26.40
CA GLU A 355 -4.59 16.91 27.35
C GLU A 355 -6.12 17.12 27.42
N ARG A 356 -6.89 16.77 26.38
CA ARG A 356 -8.36 16.76 26.46
C ARG A 356 -8.92 15.53 27.17
N SER A 357 -8.20 14.40 27.14
CA SER A 357 -8.61 13.16 27.81
C SER A 357 -8.18 13.07 29.28
N SER A 358 -7.23 13.91 29.71
CA SER A 358 -6.81 14.03 31.10
C SER A 358 -7.46 15.24 31.79
N GLN A 359 -8.70 15.57 31.42
CA GLN A 359 -9.53 16.32 32.36
C GLN A 359 -9.63 15.46 33.61
N THR A 360 -9.09 15.98 34.70
CA THR A 360 -9.17 15.48 36.06
C THR A 360 -10.49 14.76 36.25
N MET A 361 -10.45 13.44 36.54
CA MET A 361 -11.65 12.66 36.87
C MET A 361 -12.51 13.50 37.81
N PRO A 362 -13.72 13.93 37.38
CA PRO A 362 -14.55 14.79 38.20
C PRO A 362 -14.86 14.05 39.51
N LYS A 363 -14.54 14.64 40.65
CA LYS A 363 -14.74 14.02 41.98
C LYS A 363 -16.20 14.09 42.47
N GLY A 364 -17.15 14.46 41.60
CA GLY A 364 -18.56 14.64 41.94
C GLY A 364 -19.40 13.37 41.77
N LYS A 365 -20.72 13.49 41.99
CA LYS A 365 -21.70 12.46 41.62
C LYS A 365 -22.10 12.58 40.15
N ASP A 366 -22.65 11.52 39.60
CA ASP A 366 -23.20 11.51 38.25
C ASP A 366 -24.52 12.28 38.20
N CYS A 367 -24.72 13.05 37.13
CA CYS A 367 -25.97 13.78 36.93
C CYS A 367 -27.07 12.83 36.45
N THR A 368 -28.18 12.75 37.17
CA THR A 368 -29.33 11.90 36.81
C THR A 368 -30.17 12.44 35.65
N GLU A 369 -30.00 13.71 35.25
CA GLU A 369 -30.74 14.29 34.12
C GLU A 369 -29.99 14.13 32.80
N CYS A 370 -28.76 14.63 32.70
CA CYS A 370 -27.99 14.57 31.46
C CYS A 370 -27.01 13.38 31.38
N GLY A 371 -26.87 12.60 32.46
CA GLY A 371 -25.95 11.46 32.50
C GLY A 371 -24.46 11.83 32.58
N ALA A 372 -24.11 13.10 32.76
CA ALA A 372 -22.71 13.53 32.84
C ALA A 372 -22.04 13.00 34.13
N VAL A 373 -21.00 12.19 33.95
CA VAL A 373 -20.27 11.49 35.02
C VAL A 373 -19.50 12.48 35.89
N GLY A 374 -19.65 12.35 37.21
CA GLY A 374 -18.98 13.15 38.22
C GLY A 374 -19.17 14.66 38.14
N SER A 375 -20.17 15.12 37.38
CA SER A 375 -20.41 16.53 37.05
C SER A 375 -21.18 17.31 38.12
N VAL A 376 -21.73 16.64 39.12
CA VAL A 376 -22.52 17.26 40.19
C VAL A 376 -21.61 17.77 41.30
N VAL A 377 -21.66 19.08 41.54
CA VAL A 377 -20.88 19.79 42.57
C VAL A 377 -21.84 20.37 43.61
N ALA A 378 -21.48 20.26 44.89
CA ALA A 378 -22.21 20.91 45.97
C ALA A 378 -21.77 22.38 46.06
N SER A 379 -22.65 23.30 45.70
CA SER A 379 -22.45 24.74 45.84
C SER A 379 -23.57 25.32 46.71
N SER A 380 -23.21 26.03 47.77
CA SER A 380 -24.18 26.72 48.66
C SER A 380 -25.28 25.82 49.25
N GLY A 381 -24.97 24.56 49.56
CA GLY A 381 -25.91 23.59 50.13
C GLY A 381 -26.80 22.86 49.11
N CYS A 382 -26.63 23.13 47.82
CA CYS A 382 -27.38 22.50 46.73
C CYS A 382 -26.45 21.72 45.79
N GLU A 383 -26.93 20.56 45.33
CA GLU A 383 -26.28 19.76 44.29
C GLU A 383 -26.67 20.32 42.91
N GLN A 384 -25.69 20.81 42.15
CA GLN A 384 -25.90 21.33 40.79
C GLN A 384 -24.95 20.66 39.79
N CYS A 385 -25.48 20.25 38.64
CA CYS A 385 -24.69 19.73 37.53
C CYS A 385 -23.94 20.86 36.80
N ALA A 386 -22.62 20.74 36.68
CA ALA A 386 -21.78 21.68 35.95
C ALA A 386 -21.97 21.64 34.42
N VAL A 387 -22.70 20.65 33.89
CA VAL A 387 -22.90 20.44 32.45
C VAL A 387 -24.28 20.91 31.99
N CYS A 388 -25.36 20.42 32.61
CA CYS A 388 -26.73 20.76 32.22
C CYS A 388 -27.44 21.73 33.18
N ALA A 389 -26.73 22.22 34.21
CA ALA A 389 -27.27 23.10 35.25
C ALA A 389 -28.41 22.52 36.11
N ALA A 390 -28.78 21.24 35.93
CA ALA A 390 -29.79 20.56 36.75
C ALA A 390 -29.49 20.69 38.24
N SER A 391 -30.49 21.09 39.03
CA SER A 391 -30.38 21.26 40.47
C SER A 391 -31.57 20.60 41.16
N ARG A 392 -31.36 20.06 42.37
CA ARG A 392 -32.46 19.51 43.21
C ARG A 392 -33.20 20.57 44.01
N CYS A 393 -32.84 21.85 43.86
CA CYS A 393 -33.31 22.93 44.70
C CYS A 393 -34.36 23.85 44.06
N GLY A 394 -34.83 23.50 42.85
CA GLY A 394 -35.81 24.29 42.09
C GLY A 394 -35.17 25.15 41.02
#